data_AF-A0A536DY17-F1
#
_entry.id   AF-A0A536DY17-F1
#
_cell.length_a   1.000
_cell.length_b   1.000
_cell.length_c   1.000
_cell.angle_alpha   90.00
_cell.angle_beta   90.00
_cell.angle_gamma   90.00
#
_symmetry.space_group_name_H-M   'P 1'
#
loop_
_entity.id
_entity.type
_entity.pdbx_description
1 polymer ?
#
loop_
_entity_poly.entity_id
_entity_poly.type
_entity_poly.pdbx_seq_one_letter_code
_entity_poly.pdbx_strand_id
1 'polypeptide(L)' 'MAELSPTEEQLRRLKNTVMGAGYRLSQLAQSGELHAGATTELAAITRDLNEAAGRLERLLASLQRDR' A
#
# COMPACT_ATOMS: atom_id res chain seq x y z
N MET A 1 0.49 20.27 -13.58
CA MET A 1 0.97 19.19 -12.69
C MET A 1 2.44 19.00 -13.01
N ALA A 2 3.35 19.07 -12.04
CA ALA A 2 4.77 18.82 -12.30
C ALA A 2 4.93 17.36 -12.77
N GLU A 3 5.66 17.15 -13.87
CA GLU A 3 5.96 15.81 -14.34
C GLU A 3 6.92 15.11 -13.37
N LEU A 4 6.49 13.94 -12.90
CA LEU A 4 7.32 13.05 -12.10
C LEU A 4 8.47 12.53 -12.95
N SER A 5 9.67 12.51 -12.37
CA SER A 5 10.78 11.74 -12.92
C SER A 5 10.40 10.26 -13.05
N PRO A 6 11.07 9.49 -13.93
CA PRO A 6 10.81 8.06 -14.08
C PRO A 6 10.84 7.29 -12.75
N THR A 7 11.76 7.64 -11.84
CA THR A 7 11.89 7.01 -10.52
C THR A 7 10.72 7.35 -9.60
N GLU A 8 10.29 8.61 -9.54
CA GLU A 8 9.13 9.03 -8.76
C GLU A 8 7.84 8.35 -9.25
N GLU A 9 7.68 8.21 -10.57
CA GLU A 9 6.55 7.53 -11.18
C GLU A 9 6.56 6.02 -10.85
N GLN A 10 7.73 5.37 -10.89
CA GLN A 10 7.85 3.98 -10.46
C GLN A 10 7.50 3.80 -8.97
N LEU A 11 7.97 4.70 -8.11
CA LEU A 11 7.66 4.66 -6.68
C LEU A 11 6.16 4.89 -6.42
N ARG A 12 5.54 5.83 -7.14
CA ARG A 12 4.08 6.07 -7.09
C ARG A 12 3.30 4.82 -7.49
N ARG A 13 3.69 4.14 -8.58
CA ARG A 13 3.07 2.88 -9.01
C ARG A 13 3.21 1.79 -7.97
N LEU A 14 4.39 1.63 -7.38
CA LEU A 14 4.62 0.64 -6.33
C LEU A 14 3.72 0.91 -5.11
N LYS A 15 3.65 2.16 -4.65
CA LYS A 15 2.73 2.58 -3.58
C LYS A 15 1.30 2.18 -3.90
N ASN A 16 0.82 2.50 -5.10
CA ASN A 16 -0.55 2.19 -5.52
C ASN A 16 -0.82 0.69 -5.59
N THR A 17 0.14 -0.11 -6.05
CA THR A 17 0.05 -1.58 -6.04
C THR A 17 -0.08 -2.12 -4.62
N VAL A 18 0.74 -1.63 -3.68
CA VAL A 18 0.68 -2.03 -2.27
C VAL A 18 -0.67 -1.65 -1.65
N MET A 19 -1.14 -0.42 -1.86
CA MET A 19 -2.47 0.01 -1.41
C MET A 19 -3.59 -0.87 -1.99
N GLY A 20 -3.54 -1.16 -3.29
CA GLY A 20 -4.53 -2.01 -3.95
C GLY A 20 -4.50 -3.46 -3.48
N ALA A 21 -3.34 -3.99 -3.08
CA ALA A 21 -3.23 -5.30 -2.44
C ALA A 21 -3.87 -5.29 -1.04
N GLY A 22 -3.54 -4.30 -0.21
CA GLY A 22 -4.11 -4.15 1.13
C GLY A 22 -5.64 -4.01 1.10
N TYR A 23 -6.17 -3.21 0.16
CA TYR A 23 -7.61 -3.09 -0.05
C TYR A 23 -8.27 -4.44 -0.35
N ARG A 24 -7.73 -5.22 -1.31
CA ARG A 24 -8.28 -6.54 -1.66
C ARG A 24 -8.22 -7.54 -0.50
N LEU A 25 -7.16 -7.52 0.30
CA LEU A 25 -7.05 -8.38 1.49
C LEU A 25 -8.06 -7.98 2.56
N SER A 26 -8.33 -6.69 2.74
CA SER A 26 -9.37 -6.22 3.65
C SER A 26 -10.77 -6.68 3.22
N GLN A 27 -11.08 -6.68 1.92
CA GLN A 27 -12.33 -7.21 1.38
C GLN A 27 -12.45 -8.72 1.61
N LEU A 28 -11.37 -9.48 1.41
CA LEU A 28 -11.35 -10.92 1.71
C LEU A 28 -11.56 -11.21 3.20
N ALA A 29 -10.94 -10.43 4.09
CA ALA A 29 -11.15 -10.57 5.53
C ALA A 29 -12.61 -10.29 5.96
N GLN A 30 -13.31 -9.44 5.21
CA GLN A 30 -14.69 -9.04 5.46
C GLN A 30 -15.74 -9.91 4.75
N SER A 31 -15.34 -10.86 3.88
CA SER A 31 -16.28 -11.68 3.11
C SER A 31 -17.06 -12.69 3.95
N GLY A 32 -16.56 -13.03 5.15
CA GLY A 32 -17.14 -14.06 6.02
C GLY A 32 -16.87 -15.50 5.55
N GLU A 33 -16.10 -15.69 4.47
CA GLU A 33 -15.75 -17.01 3.93
C GLU A 33 -14.55 -17.66 4.64
N LEU A 34 -13.83 -16.87 5.44
CA LEU A 34 -12.60 -17.28 6.11
C LEU A 34 -12.87 -17.66 7.58
N HIS A 35 -12.15 -18.66 8.07
CA HIS A 35 -12.14 -18.95 9.50
C HIS A 35 -11.43 -17.81 10.27
N ALA A 36 -11.76 -17.66 11.55
CA ALA A 36 -11.30 -16.54 12.39
C ALA A 36 -9.77 -16.34 12.39
N GLY A 37 -9.00 -17.43 12.37
CA GLY A 37 -7.53 -17.38 12.25
C GLY A 37 -7.06 -16.71 10.96
N ALA A 38 -7.60 -17.11 9.80
CA ALA A 38 -7.26 -16.52 8.51
C ALA A 38 -7.71 -15.05 8.41
N THR A 39 -8.89 -14.71 8.95
CA THR A 39 -9.34 -13.32 9.04
C THR A 39 -8.37 -12.45 9.84
N THR A 40 -7.87 -12.98 10.96
CA THR A 40 -6.88 -12.28 11.82
C THR A 40 -5.56 -12.08 11.08
N GLU A 41 -5.08 -13.12 10.37
CA GLU A 41 -3.86 -13.06 9.58
C GLU A 41 -3.97 -12.05 8.43
N LEU A 42 -5.09 -12.05 7.69
CA LEU A 42 -5.34 -11.05 6.65
C LEU A 42 -5.42 -9.62 7.19
N ALA A 43 -5.96 -9.43 8.40
CA ALA A 43 -5.98 -8.12 9.04
C ALA A 43 -4.56 -7.65 9.43
N ALA A 44 -3.70 -8.56 9.86
CA ALA A 44 -2.28 -8.27 10.12
C ALA A 44 -1.55 -7.89 8.82
N ILE A 45 -1.66 -8.69 7.76
CA ILE A 45 -1.05 -8.39 6.46
C ILE A 45 -1.54 -7.05 5.90
N THR A 46 -2.85 -6.76 6.01
CA THR A 46 -3.44 -5.48 5.59
C THR A 46 -2.80 -4.31 6.32
N ARG A 47 -2.52 -4.44 7.62
CA ARG A 47 -1.85 -3.40 8.43
C ARG A 47 -0.42 -3.16 7.94
N ASP A 48 0.35 -4.23 7.73
CA ASP A 48 1.73 -4.15 7.27
C ASP A 48 1.83 -3.48 5.88
N LEU A 49 0.88 -3.80 4.98
CA LEU A 49 0.80 -3.16 3.66
C LEU A 49 0.46 -1.67 3.76
N ASN A 50 -0.43 -1.27 4.67
CA ASN A 50 -0.74 0.14 4.89
C ASN A 50 0.48 0.90 5.44
N GLU A 51 1.23 0.30 6.37
CA GLU A 51 2.48 0.88 6.88
C GLU A 51 3.53 1.03 5.77
N ALA A 52 3.68 -0.01 4.93
CA ALA A 52 4.57 0.02 3.77
C ALA A 52 4.17 1.12 2.77
N ALA A 53 2.88 1.24 2.45
CA ALA A 53 2.37 2.30 1.57
C ALA A 53 2.67 3.70 2.13
N GLY A 54 2.47 3.91 3.44
CA GLY A 54 2.81 5.18 4.10
C GLY A 54 4.31 5.49 4.08
N ARG A 55 5.18 4.47 4.18
CA ARG A 55 6.63 4.63 4.02
C ARG A 55 7.00 5.03 2.60
N LEU A 56 6.41 4.38 1.58
CA LEU A 56 6.62 4.72 0.17
C LEU A 56 6.13 6.14 -0.16
N GLU A 57 5.02 6.56 0.43
CA GLU A 57 4.51 7.94 0.30
C GLU A 57 5.47 8.98 0.86
N ARG A 58 6.02 8.74 2.06
CA ARG A 58 7.02 9.63 2.66
C ARG A 58 8.30 9.71 1.83
N LEU A 59 8.74 8.59 1.27
CA LEU A 59 9.90 8.55 0.37
C LEU A 59 9.63 9.32 -0.93
N LEU A 60 8.44 9.18 -1.51
CA LEU A 60 8.07 9.96 -2.70
C LEU A 60 8.05 11.45 -2.40
N ALA A 61 7.49 11.83 -1.25
CA ALA A 61 7.45 13.23 -0.82
C ALA A 61 8.85 13.80 -0.53
N SER A 62 9.82 13.01 -0.06
CA SER A 62 11.20 13.48 0.11
C SER A 62 11.88 13.71 -1.23
N LEU A 63 11.74 12.80 -2.19
CA LEU A 63 12.31 12.95 -3.54
C LEU A 63 11.77 14.21 -4.26
N GLN A 64 10.49 14.52 -4.06
CA GLN A 64 9.86 15.71 -4.65
C GLN A 64 10.31 17.03 -3.98
N ARG A 65 10.77 17.00 -2.73
CA ARG A 65 11.27 18.17 -2.01
C ARG A 65 12.74 18.48 -2.33
N ASP A 66 13.52 17.46 -2.64
CA ASP A 66 14.94 17.59 -2.99
C ASP A 66 15.16 18.05 -4.46
N ARG A 67 14.07 18.35 -5.18
CA ARG A 67 14.04 18.80 -6.57
C ARG A 67 13.80 20.31 -6.66
#